data_AF-A0A0S3QVB5-F1
#
_entry.id   AF-A0A0S3QVB5-F1
#
_cell.length_a   1.000
_cell.length_b   1.000
_cell.length_c   1.000
_cell.angle_alpha   90.00
_cell.angle_beta   90.00
_cell.angle_gamma   90.00
#
_symmetry.space_group_name_H-M   'P 1'
#
loop_
_entity.id
_entity.type
_entity.pdbx_description
1 polymer ?
#
loop_
_entity_poly.entity_id
_entity_poly.type
_entity_poly.pdbx_seq_one_letter_code
_entity_poly.pdbx_strand_id
1 'polypeptide(L)'
;MVSMTDKPTPKELKFSWDKDLTKEKLIVRRMMSDHPKEVLKDYDKNFLKKIFLKNLHRLDKINRNFWKLILEVKESEFNEAAKRNLRMANRIWDR
;
A
#
# COMPACT_ATOMS: atom_id res chain seq x y z
N MET A 1 -16.97 5.00 8.30
CA MET A 1 -15.77 5.77 7.90
C MET A 1 -14.83 5.81 9.10
N VAL A 2 -13.67 5.14 9.03
CA VAL A 2 -12.68 5.20 10.12
C VAL A 2 -12.11 6.62 10.17
N SER A 3 -12.21 7.28 11.32
CA SER A 3 -11.72 8.65 11.52
C SER A 3 -10.19 8.72 11.36
N MET A 4 -9.74 9.90 10.92
CA MET A 4 -8.33 10.29 10.71
C MET A 4 -7.55 10.38 12.03
N THR A 5 -7.49 9.31 12.79
CA THR A 5 -6.62 9.23 13.98
C THR A 5 -5.28 8.66 13.57
N ASP A 6 -4.17 9.30 13.95
CA ASP A 6 -2.81 8.76 13.71
C ASP A 6 -2.54 7.47 14.49
N LYS A 7 -3.40 7.13 15.45
CA LYS A 7 -3.30 5.93 16.25
C LYS A 7 -3.74 4.69 15.44
N PRO A 8 -2.95 3.60 15.45
CA PRO A 8 -3.35 2.33 14.85
C PRO A 8 -4.55 1.72 15.56
N THR A 9 -5.44 1.12 14.77
CA THR A 9 -6.56 0.30 15.22
C THR A 9 -6.10 -1.10 15.62
N PRO A 10 -6.88 -1.85 16.42
CA PRO A 10 -6.55 -3.24 16.76
C PRO A 10 -6.35 -4.15 15.55
N LYS A 11 -7.07 -3.90 14.45
CA LYS A 11 -6.88 -4.63 13.18
C LYS A 11 -5.49 -4.36 12.58
N GLU A 12 -5.05 -3.10 12.57
CA GLU A 12 -3.73 -2.70 12.06
C GLU A 12 -2.59 -3.22 12.94
N LEU A 13 -2.77 -3.29 14.26
CA LEU A 13 -1.76 -3.78 15.21
C LEU A 13 -1.40 -5.26 14.99
N LYS A 14 -2.28 -6.06 14.36
CA LYS A 14 -1.92 -7.43 13.92
C LYS A 14 -0.75 -7.43 12.92
N PHE A 15 -0.47 -6.30 12.28
CA PHE A 15 0.57 -6.13 11.28
C PHE A 15 1.85 -5.45 11.82
N SER A 16 1.95 -5.17 13.12
CA SER A 16 3.16 -4.59 13.76
C SER A 16 4.12 -5.67 14.29
N TRP A 17 4.50 -6.63 13.45
CA TRP A 17 5.32 -7.79 13.86
C TRP A 17 6.71 -7.37 14.37
N ASP A 18 7.19 -6.21 13.94
CA ASP A 18 8.47 -5.59 14.28
C ASP A 18 8.33 -4.46 15.31
N LYS A 19 7.18 -4.34 15.96
CA LYS A 19 6.83 -3.23 16.88
C LYS A 19 6.81 -1.84 16.22
N ASP A 20 6.90 -1.75 14.89
CA ASP A 20 6.71 -0.48 14.19
C ASP A 20 5.20 -0.17 14.08
N LEU A 21 4.79 0.91 14.73
CA LEU A 21 3.40 1.34 14.83
C LEU A 21 3.04 2.43 13.82
N THR A 22 3.89 2.69 12.82
CA THR A 22 3.60 3.68 11.79
C THR A 22 2.37 3.28 10.99
N LYS A 23 1.28 4.05 11.09
CA LYS A 23 -0.01 3.72 10.46
C LYS A 23 0.11 3.44 8.96
N GLU A 24 0.86 4.26 8.23
CA GLU A 24 1.13 4.06 6.80
C GLU A 24 1.81 2.70 6.52
N LYS A 25 2.80 2.30 7.33
CA LYS A 25 3.45 0.98 7.19
C LYS A 25 2.47 -0.15 7.47
N LEU A 26 1.66 0.00 8.51
CA LEU A 26 0.65 -1.00 8.87
C LEU A 26 -0.37 -1.18 7.75
N ILE A 27 -0.84 -0.09 7.14
CA ILE A 27 -1.75 -0.14 5.98
C ILE A 27 -1.08 -0.85 4.81
N VAL A 28 0.18 -0.53 4.48
CA VAL A 28 0.90 -1.22 3.40
C VAL A 28 1.02 -2.72 3.68
N ARG A 29 1.29 -3.12 4.92
CA ARG A 29 1.33 -4.53 5.32
C ARG A 29 -0.02 -5.20 5.22
N ARG A 30 -1.10 -4.50 5.57
CA ARG A 30 -2.48 -4.98 5.33
C ARG A 30 -2.72 -5.20 3.84
N MET A 31 -2.30 -4.26 2.99
CA MET A 31 -2.40 -4.41 1.55
C MET A 31 -1.62 -5.62 1.01
N MET A 32 -0.54 -6.04 1.69
CA MET A 32 0.26 -7.20 1.29
C MET A 32 -0.30 -8.55 1.78
N SER A 33 -0.92 -8.57 2.96
CA SER A 33 -1.14 -9.83 3.70
C SER A 33 -2.53 -9.98 4.32
N ASP A 34 -3.37 -8.94 4.32
CA ASP A 34 -4.76 -9.00 4.78
C ASP A 34 -5.69 -9.37 3.62
N HIS A 35 -6.95 -9.70 3.94
CA HIS A 35 -7.96 -9.94 2.94
C HIS A 35 -8.35 -8.61 2.24
N PRO A 36 -8.21 -8.47 0.90
CA PRO A 36 -8.39 -7.18 0.23
C PRO A 36 -9.76 -6.52 0.44
N LYS A 37 -10.83 -7.31 0.55
CA LYS A 37 -12.18 -6.80 0.87
C LYS A 37 -12.24 -6.09 2.22
N GLU A 38 -11.51 -6.57 3.24
CA GLU A 38 -11.50 -5.94 4.56
C GLU A 38 -10.74 -4.61 4.51
N VAL A 39 -9.64 -4.56 3.76
CA VAL A 39 -8.88 -3.33 3.55
C VAL A 39 -9.73 -2.28 2.82
N LEU A 40 -10.43 -2.67 1.75
CA LEU A 40 -11.32 -1.77 1.01
C LEU A 40 -12.54 -1.29 1.81
N LYS A 41 -12.98 -2.07 2.80
CA LYS A 41 -14.07 -1.69 3.71
C LYS A 41 -13.61 -0.68 4.75
N ASP A 42 -12.39 -0.83 5.24
CA ASP A 42 -11.85 -0.03 6.34
C ASP A 42 -11.32 1.34 5.87
N TYR A 43 -10.87 1.46 4.61
CA TYR A 43 -10.25 2.69 4.08
C TYR A 43 -10.88 3.19 2.79
N ASP A 44 -10.87 4.51 2.62
CA ASP A 44 -11.24 5.16 1.36
C ASP A 44 -10.29 4.77 0.22
N LYS A 45 -10.86 4.55 -0.97
CA LYS A 45 -10.13 4.15 -2.19
C LYS A 45 -9.04 5.16 -2.58
N ASN A 46 -9.32 6.46 -2.53
CA ASN A 46 -8.36 7.52 -2.86
C ASN A 46 -7.21 7.55 -1.86
N PHE A 47 -7.51 7.31 -0.58
CA PHE A 47 -6.48 7.20 0.45
C PHE A 47 -5.57 5.99 0.21
N LEU A 48 -6.15 4.82 -0.08
CA LEU A 48 -5.38 3.63 -0.44
C LEU A 48 -4.54 3.85 -1.70
N LYS A 49 -5.08 4.54 -2.71
CA LYS A 49 -4.33 4.91 -3.93
C LYS A 49 -3.11 5.77 -3.62
N LYS A 50 -3.24 6.75 -2.71
CA LYS A 50 -2.11 7.58 -2.26
C LYS A 50 -1.04 6.75 -1.55
N ILE A 51 -1.44 5.87 -0.63
CA ILE A 51 -0.53 5.00 0.12
C ILE A 51 0.18 4.02 -0.81
N PHE A 52 -0.56 3.43 -1.75
CA PHE A 52 -0.07 2.53 -2.79
C PHE A 52 1.05 3.18 -3.62
N LEU A 53 0.76 4.33 -4.24
CA LEU A 53 1.71 5.04 -5.11
C LEU A 53 2.97 5.48 -4.34
N LYS A 54 2.83 5.88 -3.07
CA LYS A 54 3.97 6.26 -2.22
C LYS A 54 4.86 5.07 -1.84
N ASN A 55 4.32 3.86 -1.77
CA ASN A 55 4.99 2.67 -1.23
C ASN A 55 5.14 1.53 -2.24
N LEU A 56 5.11 1.80 -3.55
CA LEU A 56 5.19 0.76 -4.59
C LEU A 56 6.37 -0.21 -4.41
N HIS A 57 7.52 0.27 -3.97
CA HIS A 57 8.73 -0.54 -3.75
C HIS A 57 8.60 -1.60 -2.64
N ARG A 58 7.58 -1.50 -1.77
CA ARG A 58 7.33 -2.46 -0.69
C ARG A 58 6.42 -3.61 -1.10
N LEU A 59 5.63 -3.39 -2.15
CA LEU A 59 4.65 -4.35 -2.65
C LEU A 59 5.33 -5.25 -3.68
N ASP A 60 5.06 -6.55 -3.64
CA ASP A 60 5.50 -7.47 -4.67
C ASP A 60 4.72 -7.27 -5.99
N LYS A 61 5.11 -7.98 -7.05
CA LYS A 61 4.49 -7.84 -8.38
C LYS A 61 3.00 -8.18 -8.38
N ILE A 62 2.60 -9.20 -7.62
CA ILE A 62 1.20 -9.66 -7.55
C ILE A 62 0.34 -8.59 -6.89
N ASN A 63 0.75 -8.11 -5.71
CA ASN A 63 0.07 -7.04 -5.00
C ASN A 63 0.05 -5.75 -5.82
N ARG A 64 1.16 -5.39 -6.49
CA ARG A 64 1.17 -4.21 -7.37
C ARG A 64 0.12 -4.29 -8.47
N ASN A 65 0.06 -5.42 -9.19
CA ASN A 65 -0.90 -5.60 -10.27
C ASN A 65 -2.35 -5.57 -9.74
N PHE A 66 -2.60 -6.28 -8.63
CA PHE A 66 -3.91 -6.30 -7.99
C PHE A 66 -4.38 -4.90 -7.57
N TRP A 67 -3.57 -4.19 -6.78
CA TRP A 67 -3.94 -2.88 -6.26
C TRP A 67 -3.98 -1.81 -7.34
N LYS A 68 -3.13 -1.88 -8.36
CA LYS A 68 -3.20 -0.99 -9.54
C LYS A 68 -4.57 -1.09 -10.22
N LEU A 69 -5.05 -2.32 -10.43
CA LEU A 69 -6.36 -2.58 -11.05
C LEU A 69 -7.51 -2.10 -10.16
N ILE A 70 -7.53 -2.56 -8.90
CA ILE A 70 -8.63 -2.28 -7.96
C ILE A 70 -8.74 -0.79 -7.63
N LEU A 71 -7.61 -0.09 -7.52
CA LEU A 71 -7.57 1.34 -7.19
C LEU A 71 -7.67 2.24 -8.44
N GLU A 72 -7.87 1.67 -9.64
CA GLU A 72 -7.96 2.41 -10.91
C GLU A 72 -6.80 3.40 -11.09
N VAL A 73 -5.59 2.90 -10.88
CA VAL A 73 -4.36 3.68 -11.05
C VAL A 73 -4.00 3.70 -12.52
N LYS A 74 -3.92 4.90 -13.10
CA LYS A 74 -3.53 5.05 -14.50
C LYS A 74 -2.06 4.63 -14.68
N GLU A 75 -1.74 4.15 -15.88
CA GLU A 75 -0.38 3.76 -16.23
C GLU A 75 0.62 4.91 -16.03
N SER A 76 0.21 6.15 -16.37
CA SER A 76 1.04 7.35 -16.19
C SER A 76 1.37 7.62 -14.72
N GLU A 77 0.38 7.55 -13.82
CA GLU A 77 0.55 7.75 -12.37
C GLU A 77 1.48 6.69 -11.77
N PHE A 78 1.30 5.44 -12.18
CA PHE A 78 2.14 4.32 -11.73
C PHE A 78 3.59 4.51 -12.18
N ASN A 79 3.81 4.85 -13.45
CA ASN A 79 5.14 5.05 -14.00
C ASN A 79 5.85 6.25 -13.38
N GLU A 80 5.14 7.35 -13.11
CA GLU A 80 5.70 8.50 -12.43
C GLU A 80 6.14 8.15 -11.00
N ALA A 81 5.28 7.45 -10.24
CA ALA A 81 5.62 7.01 -8.89
C ALA A 81 6.78 5.99 -8.88
N ALA A 82 6.83 5.08 -9.85
CA ALA A 82 7.91 4.10 -10.00
C ALA A 82 9.25 4.77 -10.34
N LYS A 83 9.26 5.78 -11.24
CA LYS A 83 10.46 6.55 -11.59
C LYS A 83 11.05 7.31 -10.39
N ARG A 84 10.19 7.85 -9.53
CA ARG A 84 10.61 8.52 -8.28
C ARG A 84 11.20 7.56 -7.24
N ASN A 85 11.02 6.24 -7.42
CA ASN A 85 11.51 5.23 -6.50
C ASN A 85 12.77 4.55 -7.05
N LEU A 86 13.94 4.88 -6.49
CA LEU A 86 15.24 4.34 -6.94
C LEU A 86 15.26 2.81 -7.08
N ARG A 87 14.62 2.08 -6.15
CA ARG A 87 14.53 0.61 -6.17
C ARG A 87 13.78 0.08 -7.38
N MET A 88 12.75 0.79 -7.84
CA MET A 88 11.97 0.40 -9.02
C MET A 88 12.58 0.93 -10.31
N ALA A 89 13.13 2.14 -10.28
CA ALA A 89 13.74 2.78 -11.46
C ALA A 89 14.89 1.94 -12.04
N ASN A 90 15.71 1.30 -11.20
CA ASN A 90 16.86 0.55 -11.65
C ASN A 90 16.56 -0.89 -12.11
N ARG A 91 15.33 -1.40 -11.97
CA ARG A 91 14.89 -2.76 -12.38
C ARG A 91 15.74 -3.95 -11.87
N ILE A 92 16.74 -3.72 -11.02
CA ILE A 92 17.63 -4.76 -10.45
C ILE A 92 16.83 -5.80 -9.64
N TRP A 93 15.67 -5.40 -9.12
CA TRP A 93 14.85 -6.19 -8.21
C TRP A 93 13.55 -6.74 -8.85
N ASP A 94 13.44 -6.70 -10.19
CA ASP A 94 12.27 -7.20 -10.94
C ASP A 94 12.31 -8.73 -11.21
N ARG A 95 12.87 -9.52 -10.29
CA ARG A 95 12.84 -11.00 -10.37
C ARG A 95 11.46 -11.57 -10.06
#